data_AF-A0AAV3RWM9-F1
#
_entry.id   AF-A0AAV3RWM9-F1
#
_cell.length_a   1.000
_cell.length_b   1.000
_cell.length_c   1.000
_cell.angle_alpha   90.00
_cell.angle_beta   90.00
_cell.angle_gamma   90.00
#
_symmetry.space_group_name_H-M   'P 1'
#
loop_
_entity.id
_entity.type
_entity.pdbx_description
1 polymer ?
#
loop_
_entity_poly.entity_id
_entity_poly.type
_entity_poly.pdbx_seq_one_letter_code
_entity_poly.pdbx_strand_id
1 'polypeptide(L)'
;MINNGISPNIVVFNSLIQGFCKCGRRDEVNHLFKQMVDSNICPVVCTFNILIDAYYKDRLMNNAEDTVKVMIQQGVQPDVFTYNTLMNEYCLQGNISSASKVFDIMVDRGLLPDVITYCVLLKGFFKCGRQDEANHLLKQMVDNNISPNLHSFNILIDAYCKDGLMKDVEDIVKVMIQRGLQLDVFTNSTLMNGYCLQGNINTAIKVFDIMKDSGLEPNVITYSVLLKGFFKCGMRDKANHLLKQMVDNNISPNLHTFNILIDG
;
A
#
# COMPACT_ATOMS: atom_id res chain seq x y z
N MET A 1 28.97 2.03 -18.52
CA MET A 1 27.98 2.74 -19.34
C MET A 1 28.52 4.05 -19.92
N ILE A 2 29.26 4.88 -19.17
CA ILE A 2 29.91 6.09 -19.72
C ILE A 2 31.15 5.77 -20.59
N ASN A 3 31.81 4.63 -20.35
CA ASN A 3 33.04 4.24 -21.08
C ASN A 3 32.82 3.62 -22.48
N ASN A 4 31.57 3.53 -22.98
CA ASN A 4 31.25 2.87 -24.25
C ASN A 4 30.66 3.80 -25.34
N GLY A 5 30.77 5.13 -25.19
CA GLY A 5 30.41 6.08 -26.26
C GLY A 5 28.92 6.23 -26.56
N ILE A 6 28.03 5.69 -25.71
CA ILE A 6 26.59 5.93 -25.79
C ILE A 6 26.28 7.18 -24.97
N SER A 7 25.79 8.24 -25.60
CA SER A 7 25.28 9.42 -24.88
C SER A 7 24.08 8.97 -24.02
N PRO A 8 24.18 9.05 -22.68
CA PRO A 8 23.08 8.61 -21.84
C PRO A 8 21.87 9.53 -22.07
N ASN A 9 20.74 8.93 -22.44
CA ASN A 9 19.48 9.65 -22.60
C ASN A 9 18.71 9.69 -21.28
N ILE A 10 17.59 10.40 -21.25
CA ILE A 10 16.78 10.59 -20.04
C ILE A 10 16.33 9.29 -19.37
N VAL A 11 16.06 8.24 -20.16
CA VAL A 11 15.64 6.92 -19.64
C VAL A 11 16.77 6.25 -18.88
N VAL A 12 18.00 6.37 -19.38
CA VAL A 12 19.21 5.82 -18.73
C VAL A 12 19.45 6.52 -17.39
N PHE A 13 19.39 7.85 -17.36
CA PHE A 13 19.53 8.61 -16.12
C PHE A 13 18.45 8.25 -15.11
N ASN A 14 17.17 8.20 -15.51
CA ASN A 14 16.08 7.84 -14.60
C ASN A 14 16.23 6.42 -14.05
N SER A 15 16.65 5.47 -14.89
CA SER A 15 16.87 4.07 -14.45
C SER A 15 18.03 3.95 -13.46
N LEU A 16 19.13 4.67 -13.71
CA LEU A 16 20.28 4.68 -12.81
C LEU A 16 19.95 5.37 -11.49
N ILE A 17 19.32 6.54 -11.54
CA ILE A 17 18.85 7.27 -10.36
C ILE A 17 17.92 6.37 -9.54
N GLN A 18 16.94 5.72 -10.16
CA GLN A 18 16.03 4.80 -9.47
C GLN A 18 16.78 3.61 -8.83
N GLY A 19 17.75 3.04 -9.52
CA GLY A 19 18.59 1.96 -9.00
C GLY A 19 19.39 2.41 -7.78
N PHE A 20 20.05 3.56 -7.84
CA PHE A 20 20.83 4.09 -6.72
C PHE A 20 19.98 4.56 -5.54
N CYS A 21 18.78 5.11 -5.80
CA CYS A 21 17.78 5.39 -4.77
C CYS A 21 17.41 4.13 -3.99
N LYS A 22 17.15 3.01 -4.67
CA LYS A 22 16.83 1.72 -4.01
C LYS A 22 17.99 1.19 -3.15
N CYS A 23 19.22 1.51 -3.50
CA CYS A 23 20.42 1.11 -2.75
C CYS A 23 20.86 2.14 -1.69
N GLY A 24 20.12 3.23 -1.49
CA GLY A 24 20.48 4.29 -0.55
C GLY A 24 21.76 5.07 -0.91
N ARG A 25 22.25 4.96 -2.16
CA ARG A 25 23.52 5.57 -2.59
C ARG A 25 23.29 7.02 -3.05
N ARG A 26 23.05 7.90 -2.08
CA ARG A 26 22.61 9.30 -2.31
C ARG A 26 23.62 10.18 -3.03
N ASP A 27 24.92 10.01 -2.74
CA ASP A 27 25.95 10.81 -3.40
C ASP A 27 25.97 10.56 -4.91
N GLU A 28 25.74 9.31 -5.32
CA GLU A 28 25.64 8.93 -6.72
C GLU A 28 24.35 9.44 -7.37
N VAL A 29 23.24 9.45 -6.62
CA VAL A 29 21.97 10.05 -7.08
C VAL A 29 22.14 11.56 -7.34
N ASN A 30 22.71 12.30 -6.39
CA ASN A 30 22.94 13.74 -6.53
C ASN A 30 23.95 14.04 -7.65
N HIS A 31 25.01 13.24 -7.77
CA HIS A 31 25.98 13.35 -8.85
C HIS A 31 25.33 13.11 -10.21
N LEU A 32 24.51 12.06 -10.36
CA LEU A 32 23.82 11.75 -11.61
C LEU A 32 22.80 12.81 -11.98
N PHE A 33 22.05 13.35 -11.00
CA PHE A 33 21.12 14.44 -11.24
C PHE A 33 21.84 15.70 -11.71
N LYS A 34 22.95 16.07 -11.05
CA LYS A 34 23.78 17.20 -11.48
C LYS A 34 24.35 16.97 -12.88
N GLN A 35 24.91 15.79 -13.14
CA GLN A 35 25.46 15.42 -14.44
C GLN A 35 24.40 15.47 -15.56
N MET A 36 23.16 15.09 -15.26
CA MET A 36 22.03 15.17 -16.20
C MET A 36 21.75 16.63 -16.58
N VAL A 37 21.69 17.53 -15.60
CA VAL A 37 21.50 18.97 -15.81
C VAL A 37 22.68 19.58 -16.57
N ASP A 38 23.92 19.27 -16.17
CA ASP A 38 25.15 19.74 -16.81
C ASP A 38 25.28 19.25 -18.26
N SER A 39 24.63 18.11 -18.60
CA SER A 39 24.57 17.55 -19.95
C SER A 39 23.43 18.13 -20.81
N ASN A 40 22.76 19.21 -20.37
CA ASN A 40 21.59 19.81 -21.01
C ASN A 40 20.40 18.84 -21.20
N ILE A 41 20.32 17.78 -20.39
CA ILE A 41 19.17 16.87 -20.40
C ILE A 41 18.19 17.38 -19.34
N CYS A 42 17.06 17.94 -19.80
CA CYS A 42 16.06 18.50 -18.91
C CYS A 42 15.41 17.39 -18.06
N PRO A 43 15.44 17.48 -16.71
CA PRO A 43 14.68 16.59 -15.85
C PRO A 43 13.19 16.65 -16.17
N VAL A 44 12.55 15.49 -16.21
CA VAL A 44 11.10 15.38 -16.41
C VAL A 44 10.42 15.03 -15.09
N VAL A 45 9.09 15.09 -15.06
CA VAL A 45 8.26 14.73 -13.90
C VAL A 45 8.69 13.40 -13.26
N CYS A 46 8.97 12.38 -14.07
CA CYS A 46 9.45 11.07 -13.60
C CYS A 46 10.77 11.16 -12.80
N THR A 47 11.73 11.99 -13.23
CA THR A 47 13.02 12.18 -12.56
C THR A 47 12.82 12.74 -11.16
N PHE A 48 11.98 13.79 -11.04
CA PHE A 48 11.67 14.41 -9.75
C PHE A 48 10.87 13.47 -8.84
N ASN A 49 9.89 12.75 -9.38
CA ASN A 49 9.09 11.80 -8.62
C ASN A 49 9.94 10.68 -8.00
N ILE A 50 10.96 10.19 -8.71
CA ILE A 50 11.92 9.20 -8.17
C ILE A 50 12.72 9.79 -7.00
N LEU A 51 13.21 11.02 -7.13
CA LEU A 51 13.97 11.69 -6.07
C LEU A 51 13.12 11.96 -4.82
N ILE A 52 11.90 12.45 -5.01
CA ILE A 52 10.96 12.76 -3.93
C ILE A 52 10.61 11.48 -3.16
N ASP A 53 10.23 10.40 -3.85
CA ASP A 53 9.94 9.10 -3.23
C ASP A 53 11.15 8.54 -2.47
N ALA A 54 12.36 8.67 -3.03
CA ALA A 54 13.58 8.24 -2.37
C ALA A 54 13.86 9.03 -1.08
N TYR A 55 13.82 10.36 -1.13
CA TYR A 55 14.06 11.22 0.03
C TYR A 55 13.04 10.98 1.16
N TYR A 56 11.78 10.69 0.82
CA TYR A 56 10.78 10.35 1.83
C TYR A 56 11.02 9.00 2.49
N LYS A 57 11.34 7.96 1.72
CA LYS A 57 11.75 6.65 2.28
C LYS A 57 12.97 6.75 3.20
N ASP A 58 13.82 7.72 2.90
CA ASP A 58 15.04 8.07 3.63
C ASP A 58 14.82 9.00 4.83
N ARG A 59 13.57 9.40 5.10
CA ARG A 59 13.16 10.37 6.14
C ARG A 59 13.80 11.76 6.02
N LEU A 60 14.23 12.14 4.81
CA LEU A 60 14.79 13.45 4.49
C LEU A 60 13.71 14.40 3.96
N MET A 61 12.81 14.84 4.85
CA MET A 61 11.64 15.65 4.49
C MET A 61 11.98 16.96 3.78
N ASN A 62 12.95 17.70 4.32
CA ASN A 62 13.34 18.99 3.77
C ASN A 62 13.86 18.83 2.33
N ASN A 63 14.64 17.78 2.06
CA ASN A 63 15.17 17.51 0.73
C ASN A 63 14.06 17.17 -0.27
N ALA A 64 13.05 16.39 0.15
CA ALA A 64 11.91 16.07 -0.70
C ALA A 64 11.07 17.32 -1.02
N GLU A 65 10.77 18.14 -0.01
CA GLU A 65 10.04 19.41 -0.19
C GLU A 65 10.84 20.40 -1.06
N ASP A 66 12.15 20.50 -0.88
CA ASP A 66 13.01 21.33 -1.71
C ASP A 66 13.09 20.81 -3.15
N THR A 67 13.05 19.49 -3.34
CA THR A 67 12.99 18.88 -4.68
C THR A 67 11.69 19.26 -5.40
N VAL A 68 10.55 19.30 -4.71
CA VAL A 68 9.28 19.82 -5.26
C VAL A 68 9.38 21.30 -5.64
N LYS A 69 10.04 22.12 -4.81
CA LYS A 69 10.26 23.55 -5.13
C LYS A 69 11.13 23.71 -6.38
N VAL A 70 12.22 22.94 -6.48
CA VAL A 70 13.11 22.95 -7.66
C VAL A 70 12.35 22.51 -8.91
N MET A 71 11.53 21.46 -8.82
CA MET A 71 10.67 21.00 -9.91
C MET A 71 9.80 22.13 -10.47
N ILE A 72 9.11 22.87 -9.59
CA ILE A 72 8.26 24.02 -9.97
C ILE A 72 9.09 25.17 -10.55
N GLN A 73 10.23 25.51 -9.94
CA GLN A 73 11.13 26.57 -10.42
C GLN A 73 11.69 26.29 -11.82
N GLN A 74 11.90 25.03 -12.16
CA GLN A 74 12.32 24.60 -13.50
C GLN A 74 11.16 24.51 -14.50
N GLY A 75 9.95 24.93 -14.12
CA GLY A 75 8.77 24.91 -14.97
C GLY A 75 8.15 23.52 -15.17
N VAL A 76 8.63 22.51 -14.43
CA VAL A 76 8.07 21.15 -14.45
C VAL A 76 6.92 21.10 -13.46
N GLN A 77 5.70 20.81 -13.93
CA GLN A 77 4.52 20.80 -13.08
C GLN A 77 4.39 19.46 -12.34
N PRO A 78 4.17 19.47 -11.00
CA PRO A 78 3.81 18.28 -10.23
C PRO A 78 2.59 17.57 -10.82
N ASP A 79 2.64 16.25 -10.90
CA ASP A 79 1.53 15.43 -11.36
C ASP A 79 0.79 14.75 -10.20
N VAL A 80 -0.27 13.98 -10.53
CA VAL A 80 -1.06 13.21 -9.55
C VAL A 80 -0.15 12.32 -8.70
N PHE A 81 0.88 11.71 -9.29
CA PHE A 81 1.81 10.86 -8.56
C PHE A 81 2.66 11.66 -7.56
N THR A 82 3.16 12.84 -7.94
CA THR A 82 3.88 13.74 -7.03
C THR A 82 3.02 14.05 -5.80
N TYR A 83 1.75 14.44 -6.01
CA TYR A 83 0.84 14.76 -4.93
C TYR A 83 0.50 13.55 -4.06
N ASN A 84 0.21 12.39 -4.65
CA ASN A 84 -0.04 11.14 -3.92
C ASN A 84 1.15 10.76 -3.03
N THR A 85 2.37 10.98 -3.51
CA THR A 85 3.61 10.73 -2.74
C THR A 85 3.72 11.66 -1.54
N LEU A 86 3.47 12.97 -1.74
CA LEU A 86 3.46 13.98 -0.68
C LEU A 86 2.40 13.69 0.40
N MET A 87 1.17 13.38 -0.01
CA MET A 87 0.08 13.05 0.91
C MET A 87 0.40 11.80 1.73
N ASN A 88 0.92 10.75 1.08
CA ASN A 88 1.23 9.50 1.75
C ASN A 88 2.27 9.71 2.85
N GLU A 89 3.31 10.50 2.59
CA GLU A 89 4.31 10.79 3.62
C GLU A 89 3.71 11.54 4.82
N TYR A 90 2.92 12.60 4.59
CA TYR A 90 2.25 13.29 5.70
C TYR A 90 1.33 12.35 6.50
N CYS A 91 0.64 11.42 5.84
CA CYS A 91 -0.16 10.38 6.50
C CYS A 91 0.71 9.42 7.33
N LEU A 92 1.89 9.01 6.82
CA LEU A 92 2.82 8.15 7.56
C LEU A 92 3.31 8.81 8.85
N GLN A 93 3.48 10.13 8.85
CA GLN A 93 3.86 10.93 10.01
C GLN A 93 2.70 11.23 10.97
N GLY A 94 1.48 10.81 10.63
CA GLY A 94 0.27 11.13 11.40
C GLY A 94 -0.20 12.58 11.25
N ASN A 95 0.36 13.33 10.29
CA ASN A 95 -0.04 14.70 10.00
C ASN A 95 -1.09 14.74 8.87
N ILE A 96 -2.26 14.18 9.16
CA ILE A 96 -3.37 14.12 8.21
C ILE A 96 -3.88 15.50 7.79
N SER A 97 -3.70 16.53 8.63
CA SER A 97 -4.06 17.91 8.30
C SER A 97 -3.20 18.47 7.16
N SER A 98 -1.90 18.20 7.16
CA SER A 98 -1.03 18.58 6.03
C SER A 98 -1.34 17.76 4.78
N ALA A 99 -1.61 16.46 4.92
CA ALA A 99 -2.02 15.64 3.78
C ALA A 99 -3.31 16.18 3.11
N SER A 100 -4.30 16.60 3.91
CA SER A 100 -5.54 17.20 3.40
C SER A 100 -5.28 18.52 2.67
N LYS A 101 -4.38 19.38 3.19
CA LYS A 101 -3.98 20.61 2.48
C LYS A 101 -3.32 20.32 1.13
N VAL A 102 -2.49 19.27 1.05
CA VAL A 102 -1.86 18.86 -0.20
C VAL A 102 -2.91 18.39 -1.22
N PHE A 103 -3.95 17.69 -0.76
CA PHE A 103 -5.10 17.32 -1.58
C PHE A 103 -5.84 18.55 -2.12
N ASP A 104 -6.14 19.53 -1.26
CA ASP A 104 -6.81 20.76 -1.67
C ASP A 104 -5.99 21.51 -2.73
N ILE A 105 -4.66 21.62 -2.53
CA ILE A 105 -3.75 22.25 -3.51
C ILE A 105 -3.75 21.50 -4.85
N MET A 106 -3.81 20.16 -4.83
CA MET A 106 -3.88 19.35 -6.05
C MET A 106 -5.17 19.65 -6.83
N VAL A 107 -6.31 19.71 -6.13
CA VAL A 107 -7.62 20.00 -6.74
C VAL A 107 -7.69 21.44 -7.25
N ASP A 108 -7.18 22.42 -6.49
CA ASP A 108 -7.14 23.84 -6.87
C ASP A 108 -6.30 24.09 -8.12
N ARG A 109 -5.31 23.22 -8.38
CA ARG A 109 -4.50 23.22 -9.61
C ARG A 109 -5.18 22.54 -10.80
N GLY A 110 -6.41 22.04 -10.62
CA GLY A 110 -7.18 21.37 -11.67
C GLY A 110 -6.74 19.94 -11.95
N LEU A 111 -5.92 19.33 -11.09
CA LEU A 111 -5.60 17.90 -11.21
C LEU A 111 -6.75 17.08 -10.64
N LEU A 112 -7.15 16.04 -11.36
CA LEU A 112 -8.20 15.14 -10.93
C LEU A 112 -7.63 14.06 -10.01
N PRO A 113 -8.10 13.95 -8.75
CA PRO A 113 -7.80 12.83 -7.87
C PRO A 113 -8.11 11.49 -8.53
N ASP A 114 -7.25 10.49 -8.33
CA ASP A 114 -7.50 9.12 -8.76
C ASP A 114 -7.81 8.19 -7.57
N VAL A 115 -8.06 6.91 -7.85
CA VAL A 115 -8.33 5.90 -6.80
C VAL A 115 -7.19 5.86 -5.78
N ILE A 116 -5.93 6.03 -6.21
CA ILE A 116 -4.77 6.00 -5.34
C ILE A 116 -4.79 7.22 -4.41
N THR A 117 -5.11 8.41 -4.92
CA THR A 117 -5.26 9.66 -4.14
C THR A 117 -6.21 9.45 -2.97
N TYR A 118 -7.40 8.91 -3.23
CA TYR A 118 -8.39 8.64 -2.20
C TYR A 118 -7.93 7.56 -1.22
N CYS A 119 -7.34 6.46 -1.72
CA CYS A 119 -6.82 5.41 -0.84
C CYS A 119 -5.74 5.93 0.12
N VAL A 120 -4.85 6.82 -0.34
CA VAL A 120 -3.81 7.42 0.50
C VAL A 120 -4.42 8.23 1.65
N LEU A 121 -5.40 9.09 1.35
CA LEU A 121 -6.04 9.92 2.38
C LEU A 121 -6.95 9.12 3.29
N LEU A 122 -7.70 8.14 2.77
CA LEU A 122 -8.46 7.20 3.60
C LEU A 122 -7.51 6.49 4.56
N LYS A 123 -6.33 6.08 4.06
CA LYS A 123 -5.28 5.51 4.91
C LYS A 123 -4.80 6.51 6.00
N GLY A 124 -4.70 7.79 5.66
CA GLY A 124 -4.37 8.82 6.63
C GLY A 124 -5.45 9.00 7.70
N PHE A 125 -6.72 9.15 7.28
CA PHE A 125 -7.83 9.46 8.17
C PHE A 125 -8.13 8.35 9.17
N PHE A 126 -8.19 7.09 8.73
CA PHE A 126 -8.42 5.97 9.66
C PHE A 126 -7.27 5.85 10.66
N LYS A 127 -6.00 5.92 10.22
CA LYS A 127 -4.83 5.84 11.13
C LYS A 127 -4.86 6.93 12.21
N CYS A 128 -5.40 8.11 11.89
CA CYS A 128 -5.56 9.22 12.83
C CYS A 128 -6.88 9.19 13.62
N GLY A 129 -7.71 8.15 13.49
CA GLY A 129 -9.01 8.02 14.16
C GLY A 129 -10.09 8.99 13.68
N ARG A 130 -9.92 9.61 12.51
CA ARG A 130 -10.84 10.63 11.94
C ARG A 130 -11.88 9.98 11.02
N GLN A 131 -12.73 9.12 11.60
CA GLN A 131 -13.69 8.29 10.86
C GLN A 131 -14.72 9.11 10.07
N ASP A 132 -15.25 10.20 10.63
CA ASP A 132 -16.25 11.03 9.96
C ASP A 132 -15.72 11.64 8.66
N GLU A 133 -14.44 12.02 8.64
CA GLU A 133 -13.77 12.57 7.46
C GLU A 133 -13.43 11.49 6.45
N ALA A 134 -13.06 10.29 6.89
CA ALA A 134 -12.92 9.14 6.00
C ALA A 134 -14.25 8.83 5.28
N ASN A 135 -15.37 8.90 6.00
CA ASN A 135 -16.70 8.69 5.43
C ASN A 135 -17.09 9.81 4.44
N HIS A 136 -16.80 11.07 4.78
CA HIS A 136 -16.99 12.19 3.87
C HIS A 136 -16.15 12.03 2.60
N LEU A 137 -14.89 11.63 2.74
CA LEU A 137 -13.98 11.43 1.63
C LEU A 137 -14.44 10.28 0.72
N LEU A 138 -14.98 9.19 1.27
CA LEU A 138 -15.59 8.11 0.48
C LEU A 138 -16.80 8.59 -0.31
N LYS A 139 -17.64 9.45 0.29
CA LYS A 139 -18.77 10.06 -0.40
C LYS A 139 -18.29 10.96 -1.52
N GLN A 140 -17.30 11.81 -1.27
CA GLN A 140 -16.67 12.68 -2.27
C GLN A 140 -16.07 11.87 -3.43
N MET A 141 -15.46 10.72 -3.16
CA MET A 141 -14.94 9.82 -4.20
C MET A 141 -16.06 9.37 -5.15
N VAL A 142 -17.22 8.98 -4.60
CA VAL A 142 -18.41 8.60 -5.39
C VAL A 142 -19.01 9.77 -6.15
N ASP A 143 -19.13 10.93 -5.49
CA ASP A 143 -19.67 12.15 -6.10
C ASP A 143 -18.80 12.61 -7.28
N ASN A 144 -17.49 12.32 -7.23
CA ASN A 144 -16.55 12.52 -8.33
C ASN A 144 -16.55 11.39 -9.37
N ASN A 145 -17.56 10.51 -9.36
CA ASN A 145 -17.71 9.34 -10.24
C ASN A 145 -16.57 8.32 -10.15
N ILE A 146 -15.84 8.31 -9.05
CA ILE A 146 -14.80 7.31 -8.77
C ILE A 146 -15.41 6.32 -7.79
N SER A 147 -15.82 5.16 -8.25
CA SER A 147 -16.40 4.16 -7.35
C SER A 147 -15.29 3.42 -6.60
N PRO A 148 -15.23 3.48 -5.26
CA PRO A 148 -14.39 2.58 -4.48
C PRO A 148 -14.89 1.16 -4.75
N ASN A 149 -14.03 0.31 -5.29
CA ASN A 149 -14.38 -1.07 -5.58
C ASN A 149 -13.75 -2.01 -4.54
N LEU A 150 -14.10 -3.29 -4.63
CA LEU A 150 -13.57 -4.32 -3.73
C LEU A 150 -12.04 -4.33 -3.70
N HIS A 151 -11.39 -4.10 -4.84
CA HIS A 151 -9.94 -4.05 -4.94
C HIS A 151 -9.33 -2.88 -4.16
N SER A 152 -9.92 -1.68 -4.25
CA SER A 152 -9.48 -0.49 -3.48
C SER A 152 -9.51 -0.77 -1.98
N PHE A 153 -10.59 -1.36 -1.47
CA PHE A 153 -10.71 -1.70 -0.06
C PHE A 153 -9.76 -2.82 0.36
N ASN A 154 -9.52 -3.81 -0.50
CA ASN A 154 -8.59 -4.90 -0.23
C ASN A 154 -7.14 -4.43 -0.07
N ILE A 155 -6.71 -3.44 -0.85
CA ILE A 155 -5.38 -2.82 -0.69
C ILE A 155 -5.27 -2.17 0.70
N LEU A 156 -6.31 -1.45 1.14
CA LEU A 156 -6.33 -0.82 2.45
C LEU A 156 -6.31 -1.88 3.56
N ILE A 157 -7.18 -2.89 3.50
CA ILE A 157 -7.24 -3.97 4.49
C ILE A 157 -5.87 -4.67 4.62
N ASP A 158 -5.23 -5.06 3.51
CA ASP A 158 -3.92 -5.73 3.56
C ASP A 158 -2.83 -4.87 4.19
N ALA A 159 -2.74 -3.60 3.78
CA ALA A 159 -1.75 -2.67 4.31
C ALA A 159 -1.92 -2.47 5.83
N TYR A 160 -3.16 -2.30 6.29
CA TYR A 160 -3.46 -2.08 7.70
C TYR A 160 -3.31 -3.32 8.58
N CYS A 161 -3.67 -4.49 8.06
CA CYS A 161 -3.41 -5.77 8.71
C CYS A 161 -1.91 -5.95 8.99
N LYS A 162 -1.04 -5.58 8.03
CA LYS A 162 0.42 -5.64 8.17
C LYS A 162 0.96 -4.62 9.16
N ASP A 163 0.38 -3.43 9.19
CA ASP A 163 0.73 -2.36 10.14
C ASP A 163 0.14 -2.60 11.56
N GLY A 164 -0.68 -3.64 11.73
CA GLY A 164 -1.30 -4.04 13.01
C GLY A 164 -2.47 -3.20 13.48
N LEU A 165 -3.00 -2.36 12.59
CA LEU A 165 -4.06 -1.40 12.86
C LEU A 165 -5.45 -2.05 12.70
N MET A 166 -5.75 -3.09 13.49
CA MET A 166 -6.94 -3.93 13.28
C MET A 166 -8.28 -3.22 13.53
N LYS A 167 -8.32 -2.17 14.37
CA LYS A 167 -9.54 -1.36 14.56
C LYS A 167 -9.96 -0.68 13.27
N ASP A 168 -8.99 -0.08 12.58
CA ASP A 168 -9.22 0.59 11.29
C ASP A 168 -9.67 -0.40 10.22
N VAL A 169 -9.11 -1.62 10.22
CA VAL A 169 -9.54 -2.72 9.36
C VAL A 169 -11.01 -3.08 9.59
N GLU A 170 -11.43 -3.22 10.84
CA GLU A 170 -12.84 -3.49 11.19
C GLU A 170 -13.77 -2.38 10.71
N ASP A 171 -13.35 -1.12 10.80
CA ASP A 171 -14.14 0.02 10.34
C ASP A 171 -14.25 0.06 8.81
N ILE A 172 -13.16 -0.23 8.09
CA ILE A 172 -13.19 -0.39 6.63
C ILE A 172 -14.18 -1.49 6.23
N VAL A 173 -14.15 -2.65 6.89
CA VAL A 173 -15.07 -3.76 6.60
C VAL A 173 -16.53 -3.37 6.87
N LYS A 174 -16.82 -2.66 7.96
CA LYS A 174 -18.18 -2.14 8.24
C LYS A 174 -18.67 -1.26 7.10
N VAL A 175 -17.81 -0.37 6.60
CA VAL A 175 -18.15 0.52 5.49
C VAL A 175 -18.40 -0.26 4.20
N MET A 176 -17.59 -1.29 3.90
CA MET A 176 -17.83 -2.16 2.74
C MET A 176 -19.23 -2.80 2.81
N ILE A 177 -19.57 -3.38 3.96
CA ILE A 177 -20.87 -4.04 4.19
C ILE A 177 -22.03 -3.03 4.08
N GLN A 178 -21.90 -1.85 4.69
CA GLN A 178 -22.92 -0.79 4.62
C GLN A 178 -23.20 -0.33 3.20
N ARG A 179 -22.22 -0.45 2.30
CA ARG A 179 -22.35 -0.11 0.89
C ARG A 179 -22.84 -1.27 0.01
N GLY A 180 -23.21 -2.39 0.63
CA GLY A 180 -23.67 -3.59 -0.06
C GLY A 180 -22.56 -4.36 -0.78
N LEU A 181 -21.28 -4.08 -0.49
CA LEU A 181 -20.18 -4.87 -1.01
C LEU A 181 -20.09 -6.18 -0.23
N GLN A 182 -20.06 -7.31 -0.96
CA GLN A 182 -19.81 -8.61 -0.37
C GLN A 182 -18.31 -8.86 -0.27
N LEU A 183 -17.86 -9.30 0.91
CA LEU A 183 -16.47 -9.70 1.11
C LEU A 183 -16.22 -10.98 0.32
N ASP A 184 -15.15 -11.01 -0.47
CA ASP A 184 -14.74 -12.22 -1.18
C ASP A 184 -13.78 -13.08 -0.32
N VAL A 185 -13.36 -14.21 -0.88
CA VAL A 185 -12.39 -15.11 -0.25
C VAL A 185 -11.07 -14.39 0.03
N PHE A 186 -10.65 -13.47 -0.85
CA PHE A 186 -9.42 -12.69 -0.67
C PHE A 186 -9.51 -11.75 0.53
N THR A 187 -10.61 -11.02 0.65
CA THR A 187 -10.85 -10.06 1.74
C THR A 187 -10.82 -10.80 3.07
N ASN A 188 -11.58 -11.90 3.19
CA ASN A 188 -11.63 -12.71 4.41
C ASN A 188 -10.27 -13.34 4.74
N SER A 189 -9.53 -13.85 3.74
CA SER A 189 -8.19 -14.41 3.96
C SER A 189 -7.20 -13.35 4.45
N THR A 190 -7.32 -12.11 3.96
CA THR A 190 -6.52 -10.97 4.41
C THR A 190 -6.86 -10.57 5.85
N LEU A 191 -8.14 -10.54 6.21
CA LEU A 191 -8.59 -10.32 7.60
C LEU A 191 -8.06 -11.38 8.55
N MET A 192 -8.19 -12.65 8.18
CA MET A 192 -7.65 -13.78 8.95
C MET A 192 -6.14 -13.62 9.17
N ASN A 193 -5.40 -13.27 8.13
CA ASN A 193 -3.95 -13.05 8.23
C ASN A 193 -3.62 -11.91 9.19
N GLY A 194 -4.35 -10.79 9.11
CA GLY A 194 -4.21 -9.67 10.06
C GLY A 194 -4.40 -10.10 11.51
N TYR A 195 -5.49 -10.81 11.82
CA TYR A 195 -5.72 -11.32 13.17
C TYR A 195 -4.66 -12.32 13.63
N CYS A 196 -4.19 -13.21 12.75
CA CYS A 196 -3.07 -14.12 13.04
C CYS A 196 -1.76 -13.37 13.32
N LEU A 197 -1.46 -12.30 12.58
CA LEU A 197 -0.27 -11.47 12.80
C LEU A 197 -0.28 -10.82 14.18
N GLN A 198 -1.44 -10.35 14.63
CA GLN A 198 -1.65 -9.75 15.96
C GLN A 198 -1.83 -10.78 17.09
N GLY A 199 -1.69 -12.08 16.80
CA GLY A 199 -1.84 -13.15 17.80
C GLY A 199 -3.27 -13.44 18.23
N ASN A 200 -4.28 -12.82 17.58
CA ASN A 200 -5.69 -13.06 17.86
C ASN A 200 -6.25 -14.20 17.00
N ILE A 201 -5.70 -15.40 17.19
CA ILE A 201 -6.06 -16.60 16.41
C ILE A 201 -7.54 -16.96 16.54
N ASN A 202 -8.17 -16.69 17.69
CA ASN A 202 -9.58 -17.00 17.91
C ASN A 202 -10.49 -16.17 17.00
N THR A 203 -10.19 -14.89 16.78
CA THR A 203 -10.95 -14.07 15.82
C THR A 203 -10.68 -14.52 14.38
N ALA A 204 -9.45 -14.91 14.04
CA ALA A 204 -9.16 -15.45 12.71
C ALA A 204 -9.99 -16.72 12.40
N ILE A 205 -10.17 -17.61 13.39
CA ILE A 205 -11.04 -18.79 13.26
C ILE A 205 -12.51 -18.37 13.03
N LYS A 206 -13.01 -17.39 13.80
CA LYS A 206 -14.39 -16.90 13.62
C LYS A 206 -14.61 -16.33 12.22
N VAL A 207 -13.64 -15.60 11.67
CA VAL A 207 -13.71 -15.08 10.29
C VAL A 207 -13.74 -16.23 9.28
N PHE A 208 -12.93 -17.28 9.49
CA PHE A 208 -12.96 -18.47 8.66
C PHE A 208 -14.32 -19.18 8.68
N ASP A 209 -14.93 -19.32 9.85
CA ASP A 209 -16.25 -19.93 10.02
C ASP A 209 -17.35 -19.08 9.34
N ILE A 210 -17.36 -17.75 9.57
CA ILE A 210 -18.29 -16.81 8.92
C ILE A 210 -18.17 -16.88 7.40
N MET A 211 -16.94 -16.99 6.87
CA MET A 211 -16.70 -17.10 5.43
C MET A 211 -17.36 -18.35 4.87
N LYS A 212 -17.22 -19.50 5.55
CA LYS A 212 -17.86 -20.76 5.13
C LYS A 212 -19.39 -20.70 5.26
N ASP A 213 -19.89 -20.14 6.35
CA ASP A 213 -21.34 -19.99 6.58
C ASP A 213 -21.99 -19.05 5.55
N SER A 214 -21.22 -18.11 5.01
CA SER A 214 -21.65 -17.23 3.92
C SER A 214 -21.61 -17.89 2.53
N GLY A 215 -21.26 -19.19 2.45
CA GLY A 215 -21.17 -19.95 1.20
C GLY A 215 -19.92 -19.69 0.38
N LEU A 216 -18.91 -19.01 0.94
CA LEU A 216 -17.63 -18.79 0.26
C LEU A 216 -16.72 -20.00 0.46
N GLU A 217 -16.20 -20.55 -0.63
CA GLU A 217 -15.31 -21.70 -0.60
C GLU A 217 -13.88 -21.26 -0.23
N PRO A 218 -13.33 -21.71 0.92
CA PRO A 218 -11.94 -21.43 1.26
C PRO A 218 -10.99 -22.03 0.24
N ASN A 219 -9.90 -21.34 -0.06
CA ASN A 219 -8.88 -21.83 -0.98
C ASN A 219 -7.57 -22.15 -0.26
N VAL A 220 -6.56 -22.61 -1.01
CA VAL A 220 -5.23 -22.94 -0.48
C VAL A 220 -4.59 -21.80 0.33
N ILE A 221 -4.85 -20.54 -0.05
CA ILE A 221 -4.32 -19.36 0.65
C ILE A 221 -5.01 -19.24 2.01
N THR A 222 -6.34 -19.35 2.06
CA THR A 222 -7.11 -19.28 3.31
C THR A 222 -6.63 -20.32 4.33
N TYR A 223 -6.47 -21.57 3.89
CA TYR A 223 -5.96 -22.64 4.75
C TYR A 223 -4.53 -22.39 5.20
N SER A 224 -3.65 -21.96 4.30
CA SER A 224 -2.24 -21.68 4.61
C SER A 224 -2.10 -20.55 5.64
N VAL A 225 -2.92 -19.50 5.54
CA VAL A 225 -2.94 -18.39 6.52
C VAL A 225 -3.28 -18.91 7.92
N LEU A 226 -4.32 -19.74 8.04
CA LEU A 226 -4.77 -20.24 9.35
C LEU A 226 -3.82 -21.30 9.91
N LEU A 227 -3.25 -22.17 9.06
CA LEU A 227 -2.19 -23.11 9.44
C LEU A 227 -0.99 -22.37 10.04
N LYS A 228 -0.50 -21.34 9.35
CA LYS A 228 0.59 -20.49 9.85
C LYS A 228 0.25 -19.84 11.19
N GLY A 229 -0.99 -19.36 11.33
CA GLY A 229 -1.51 -18.83 12.59
C GLY A 229 -1.50 -19.86 13.73
N PHE A 230 -1.95 -21.08 13.48
CA PHE A 230 -1.97 -22.15 14.48
C PHE A 230 -0.56 -22.56 14.93
N PHE A 231 0.39 -22.72 14.01
CA PHE A 231 1.78 -23.02 14.37
C PHE A 231 2.40 -21.90 15.21
N LYS A 232 2.21 -20.63 14.82
CA LYS A 232 2.69 -19.47 15.58
C LYS A 232 2.14 -19.42 17.01
N CYS A 233 0.92 -19.92 17.24
CA CYS A 233 0.28 -19.99 18.55
C CYS A 233 0.51 -21.32 19.29
N GLY A 234 1.34 -22.25 18.76
CA GLY A 234 1.61 -23.55 19.37
C GLY A 234 0.44 -24.54 19.32
N MET A 235 -0.60 -24.28 18.53
CA MET A 235 -1.83 -25.08 18.45
C MET A 235 -1.69 -26.22 17.41
N ARG A 236 -0.67 -27.07 17.56
CA ARG A 236 -0.32 -28.10 16.57
C ARG A 236 -1.45 -29.08 16.25
N ASP A 237 -2.24 -29.49 17.25
CA ASP A 237 -3.36 -30.40 17.05
C ASP A 237 -4.43 -29.80 16.13
N LYS A 238 -4.72 -28.50 16.30
CA LYS A 238 -5.65 -27.77 15.43
C LYS A 238 -5.08 -27.59 14.02
N ALA A 239 -3.77 -27.35 13.89
CA ALA A 239 -3.12 -27.26 12.58
C ALA A 239 -3.22 -28.59 11.81
N ASN A 240 -2.94 -29.71 12.45
CA ASN A 240 -3.05 -31.04 11.84
C ASN A 240 -4.49 -31.37 11.45
N HIS A 241 -5.46 -31.04 12.30
CA HIS A 241 -6.88 -31.19 11.98
C HIS A 241 -7.28 -30.33 10.77
N LEU A 242 -6.82 -29.08 10.72
CA LEU A 242 -7.09 -28.17 9.60
C LEU A 242 -6.46 -28.66 8.30
N LEU A 243 -5.25 -29.23 8.34
CA LEU A 243 -4.61 -29.84 7.18
C LEU A 243 -5.41 -31.03 6.65
N LYS A 244 -5.92 -31.88 7.54
CA LYS A 244 -6.81 -32.99 7.14
C LYS A 244 -8.09 -32.45 6.49
N GLN A 245 -8.71 -31.44 7.10
CA GLN A 245 -9.91 -30.80 6.56
C GLN A 245 -9.66 -30.18 5.16
N MET A 246 -8.48 -29.61 4.94
CA MET A 246 -8.07 -29.07 3.64
C MET A 246 -8.06 -30.15 2.56
N VAL A 247 -7.48 -31.32 2.87
CA VAL A 247 -7.44 -32.48 1.96
C VAL A 247 -8.84 -33.08 1.76
N ASP A 248 -9.64 -33.21 2.81
CA ASP A 248 -11.01 -33.73 2.75
C ASP A 248 -11.92 -32.83 1.87
N ASN A 249 -11.62 -31.53 1.81
CA ASN A 249 -12.29 -30.56 0.93
C ASN A 249 -11.71 -30.51 -0.50
N ASN A 250 -10.89 -31.49 -0.89
CA ASN A 250 -10.22 -31.58 -2.20
C ASN A 250 -9.28 -30.41 -2.53
N ILE A 251 -8.72 -29.75 -1.52
CA ILE A 251 -7.74 -28.67 -1.72
C ILE A 251 -6.35 -29.23 -1.42
N SER A 252 -5.51 -29.32 -2.45
CA SER A 252 -4.16 -29.86 -2.31
C SER A 252 -3.21 -28.84 -1.66
N PRO A 253 -2.44 -29.23 -0.63
CA PRO A 253 -1.33 -28.44 -0.12
C PRO A 253 -0.34 -28.06 -1.23
N ASN A 254 0.10 -26.81 -1.27
CA ASN A 254 1.10 -26.36 -2.22
C ASN A 254 2.47 -26.18 -1.53
N LEU A 255 3.49 -25.77 -2.29
CA LEU A 255 4.84 -25.51 -1.75
C LEU A 255 4.83 -24.57 -0.55
N HIS A 256 3.97 -23.54 -0.58
CA HIS A 256 3.85 -22.60 0.54
C HIS A 256 3.27 -23.28 1.79
N THR A 257 2.25 -24.12 1.63
CA THR A 257 1.69 -24.93 2.73
C THR A 257 2.75 -25.86 3.33
N PHE A 258 3.57 -26.52 2.50
CA PHE A 258 4.65 -27.39 2.99
C PHE A 258 5.74 -26.62 3.73
N ASN A 259 6.13 -25.44 3.24
CA ASN A 259 7.08 -24.59 3.96
C ASN A 259 6.54 -24.20 5.35
N ILE A 260 5.26 -23.84 5.45
CA ILE A 260 4.62 -23.56 6.74
C ILE A 260 4.65 -24.77 7.69
N LEU A 261 4.47 -25.99 7.16
CA LEU A 261 4.52 -27.23 7.95
C LEU A 261 5.94 -27.57 8.44
N ILE A 262 6.97 -27.22 7.65
CA ILE A 262 8.38 -27.44 8.01
C ILE A 262 8.84 -26.41 9.05
N ASP A 263 8.39 -25.16 8.93
CA ASP A 263 8.76 -24.04 9.81
C ASP A 263 8.03 -24.03 11.17
N GLY A 264 6.98 -24.84 11.36
CA GLY A 264 6.08 -24.87 12.53
C GLY A 264 6.35 -25.97 13.57
#